data_AF-X1CSD5-F1
#
_entry.id   AF-X1CSD5-F1
#
_cell.length_a   1.000
_cell.length_b   1.000
_cell.length_c   1.000
_cell.angle_alpha   90.00
_cell.angle_beta   90.00
_cell.angle_gamma   90.00
#
_symmetry.space_group_name_H-M   'P 1'
#
loop_
_entity.id
_entity.type
_entity.pdbx_description
1 polymer ?
#
loop_
_entity_poly.entity_id
_entity_poly.type
_entity_poly.pdbx_seq_one_letter_code
_entity_poly.pdbx_strand_id
1 'polypeptide(L)' 'MGIITARWMIKYFKYAVLLIFIIAAIITPTPDMITQSIIAFPMLGLYGLSILIALIMGKKREKKKKKSEEDLAG' A
#
# COMPACT_ATOMS: atom_id res chain seq x y z
N MET A 1 11.14 -14.37 0.60
CA MET A 1 11.28 -12.91 0.64
C MET A 1 9.99 -12.27 0.13
N GLY A 2 9.14 -11.74 1.01
CA GLY A 2 8.00 -10.92 0.57
C GLY A 2 8.50 -9.53 0.24
N ILE A 3 8.77 -9.25 -1.04
CA ILE A 3 9.38 -7.98 -1.48
C ILE A 3 8.48 -6.79 -1.12
N ILE A 4 7.17 -6.98 -1.14
CA ILE A 4 6.17 -5.98 -0.79
C ILE A 4 5.54 -6.37 0.55
N THR A 5 5.97 -5.69 1.61
CA THR A 5 5.36 -5.79 2.94
C THR A 5 4.58 -4.52 3.24
N ALA A 6 3.52 -4.62 4.05
CA ALA A 6 2.77 -3.45 4.48
C ALA A 6 3.65 -2.36 5.12
N ARG A 7 4.67 -2.75 5.89
CA ARG A 7 5.64 -1.82 6.49
C ARG A 7 6.44 -1.06 5.43
N TRP A 8 6.77 -1.71 4.32
CA TRP A 8 7.41 -1.06 3.18
C TRP A 8 6.43 -0.10 2.49
N MET A 9 5.21 -0.54 2.20
CA MET A 9 4.19 0.33 1.59
C MET A 9 3.93 1.60 2.42
N ILE A 10 3.81 1.47 3.76
CA ILE A 10 3.66 2.63 4.66
C ILE A 10 4.89 3.54 4.61
N LYS A 11 6.11 2.98 4.61
CA LYS A 11 7.35 3.77 4.50
C LYS A 11 7.41 4.58 3.20
N TYR A 12 6.89 4.02 2.11
CA TYR A 12 6.87 4.67 0.79
C TYR A 12 5.56 5.44 0.48
N PHE A 13 4.67 5.62 1.44
CA PHE A 13 3.37 6.28 1.25
C PHE A 13 3.51 7.67 0.61
N LYS A 14 4.51 8.47 1.02
CA LYS A 14 4.79 9.79 0.42
C LYS A 14 5.09 9.74 -1.08
N TYR A 15 5.75 8.67 -1.55
CA TYR A 15 6.07 8.49 -2.97
C TYR A 15 4.85 8.04 -3.75
N ALA A 16 3.98 7.21 -3.15
CA ALA A 16 2.70 6.83 -3.74
C ALA A 16 1.79 8.06 -3.91
N VAL A 17 1.70 8.93 -2.91
CA VAL A 17 0.96 10.20 -2.98
C VAL A 17 1.51 11.07 -4.13
N LEU A 18 2.83 11.25 -4.20
CA LEU A 18 3.46 12.01 -5.29
C LEU A 18 3.13 11.42 -6.67
N LEU A 19 3.23 10.10 -6.83
CA LEU A 19 2.91 9.41 -8.08
C LEU A 19 1.44 9.60 -8.49
N ILE A 20 0.52 9.49 -7.53
CA ILE A 20 -0.92 9.69 -7.74
C ILE A 20 -1.18 11.13 -8.22
N PHE A 21 -0.53 12.12 -7.62
CA PHE A 21 -0.65 13.51 -8.06
C PHE A 21 -0.07 13.75 -9.46
N ILE A 22 1.04 13.11 -9.82
CA ILE A 22 1.59 13.15 -11.19
C ILE A 22 0.59 12.56 -12.18
N ILE A 23 0.00 11.40 -11.87
CA ILE A 23 -1.00 10.76 -12.73
C ILE A 23 -2.25 11.65 -12.85
N ALA A 24 -2.71 12.25 -11.74
CA ALA A 24 -3.86 13.15 -11.74
C ALA A 24 -3.61 14.41 -12.58
N ALA A 25 -2.40 14.96 -12.57
CA ALA A 25 -2.01 16.11 -13.39
C ALA A 25 -1.91 15.75 -14.90
N ILE A 26 -1.58 14.50 -15.23
CA ILE A 26 -1.58 14.03 -16.63
C ILE A 26 -3.02 13.86 -17.13
N ILE A 27 -3.90 13.28 -16.31
CA ILE A 27 -5.32 13.04 -16.66
C ILE A 27 -6.10 14.36 -16.69
N THR A 28 -5.81 15.23 -15.74
CA THR A 28 -6.43 16.54 -15.56
C THR A 28 -5.33 17.59 -15.64
N PRO A 29 -4.92 18.00 -16.85
CA PRO A 29 -3.88 19.02 -17.00
C PRO A 29 -4.34 20.41 -16.51
N THR A 30 -5.61 20.53 -16.09
CA THR A 30 -6.13 21.73 -15.44
C THR A 30 -5.58 21.77 -14.00
N PRO A 31 -4.83 22.81 -13.62
CA PRO A 31 -4.19 22.92 -12.29
C PRO A 31 -5.23 23.30 -11.21
N ASP A 32 -6.35 22.58 -11.15
CA ASP A 32 -7.42 22.80 -10.18
C ASP A 32 -7.22 21.87 -8.97
N MET A 33 -6.91 22.46 -7.82
CA MET A 33 -6.59 21.71 -6.60
C MET A 33 -7.76 20.84 -6.12
N ILE A 34 -9.01 21.27 -6.35
CA ILE A 34 -10.21 20.55 -5.91
C ILE A 34 -10.42 19.31 -6.78
N THR A 35 -10.45 19.50 -8.09
CA THR A 35 -10.64 18.43 -9.09
C THR A 35 -9.52 17.40 -9.02
N GLN A 36 -8.27 17.86 -8.86
CA GLN A 36 -7.12 16.97 -8.69
C GLN A 36 -7.22 16.15 -7.40
N SER A 37 -7.73 16.74 -6.30
CA SER A 37 -7.95 16.02 -5.03
C SER A 37 -9.09 14.99 -5.14
N ILE A 38 -10.15 15.29 -5.90
CA ILE A 38 -11.28 14.37 -6.13
C ILE A 38 -10.80 13.09 -6.84
N ILE A 39 -9.87 13.19 -7.79
CA ILE A 39 -9.30 12.03 -8.51
C ILE A 39 -8.22 11.33 -7.66
N ALA A 40 -7.42 12.10 -6.93
CA ALA A 40 -6.41 11.54 -6.04
C ALA A 40 -7.03 10.74 -4.89
N PHE A 41 -8.19 11.15 -4.37
CA PHE A 41 -8.86 10.49 -3.25
C PHE A 41 -9.19 9.00 -3.48
N PRO A 42 -9.89 8.59 -4.56
CA PRO A 42 -10.13 7.18 -4.83
C PRO A 42 -8.84 6.41 -5.10
N MET A 43 -7.83 7.01 -5.76
CA MET A 43 -6.54 6.36 -5.97
C MET A 43 -5.79 6.10 -4.65
N LEU A 44 -5.81 7.08 -3.73
CA LEU A 44 -5.26 6.93 -2.38
C LEU A 44 -6.04 5.87 -1.58
N GLY A 45 -7.36 5.82 -1.74
CA GLY A 45 -8.22 4.79 -1.15
C GLY A 45 -7.82 3.38 -1.60
N LEU A 46 -7.59 3.19 -2.90
CA LEU A 46 -7.12 1.91 -3.46
C LEU A 46 -5.73 1.52 -2.93
N TYR A 47 -4.83 2.49 -2.79
CA TYR A 47 -3.50 2.25 -2.19
C TYR A 47 -3.64 1.85 -0.71
N GLY A 48 -4.50 2.53 0.05
CA GLY A 48 -4.81 2.18 1.44
C GLY A 48 -5.42 0.79 1.57
N LEU A 49 -6.34 0.42 0.69
CA LEU A 49 -6.92 -0.94 0.65
C LEU A 49 -5.84 -1.99 0.35
N SER A 50 -4.90 -1.69 -0.55
CA SER A 50 -3.76 -2.55 -0.84
C SER A 50 -2.86 -2.76 0.39
N ILE A 51 -2.61 -1.70 1.17
CA ILE A 51 -1.87 -1.78 2.45
C ILE A 51 -2.63 -2.67 3.44
N LEU A 52 -3.95 -2.50 3.56
CA LEU A 52 -4.77 -3.28 4.48
C LEU A 52 -4.70 -4.78 4.15
N ILE A 53 -4.83 -5.14 2.88
CA ILE A 53 -4.68 -6.53 2.42
C ILE A 53 -3.27 -7.05 2.75
N ALA A 54 -2.23 -6.27 2.49
CA ALA A 54 -0.85 -6.65 2.79
C ALA A 54 -0.61 -6.83 4.31
N LEU A 55 -1.27 -6.04 5.17
CA LEU A 55 -1.21 -6.19 6.63
C LEU A 55 -1.83 -7.52 7.08
N ILE A 56 -3.02 -7.83 6.58
CA ILE A 56 -3.74 -9.07 6.91
C ILE A 56 -2.94 -10.29 6.42
N MET A 57 -2.42 -10.23 5.19
CA MET A 57 -1.64 -11.32 4.58
C MET A 57 -0.27 -11.50 5.26
N GLY A 58 0.39 -10.40 5.64
CA GLY A 58 1.67 -10.41 6.36
C GLY A 58 1.57 -11.09 7.73
N LYS A 59 0.50 -10.81 8.49
CA LYS A 59 0.24 -11.42 9.79
C LYS A 59 0.00 -12.94 9.68
N LYS A 60 -0.56 -13.41 8.57
CA LYS A 60 -0.78 -14.84 8.28
C LYS A 60 0.54 -15.58 7.99
N ARG A 61 1.51 -14.92 7.34
CA ARG A 61 2.85 -15.48 7.07
C ARG A 61 3.70 -15.62 8.34
N GLU A 62 3.63 -14.66 9.25
CA GLU A 62 4.40 -14.70 10.50
C GLU A 62 3.94 -15.85 11.42
N LYS A 63 2.62 -16.09 11.50
CA LYS A 63 2.05 -17.25 12.23
C LYS A 63 2.46 -18.59 11.62
N LYS A 64 2.59 -18.68 10.29
CA LYS A 64 3.04 -19.90 9.61
C LYS A 64 4.50 -20.22 9.89
N LYS A 65 5.35 -19.19 10.02
CA LYS A 65 6.78 -19.37 10.33
C LYS A 65 7.00 -19.89 11.74
N LYS A 66 6.32 -19.30 12.73
CA LYS A 66 6.38 -19.74 14.14
C LYS A 66 5.89 -21.17 14.32
N LYS A 67 4.79 -21.55 13.65
CA LYS A 67 4.23 -22.90 13.73
C LYS A 67 5.18 -23.97 13.17
N SER A 68 5.85 -23.69 12.05
CA SER A 68 6.83 -24.63 11.50
C SER A 68 8.11 -24.75 12.34
N GLU A 69 8.53 -23.71 13.07
CA GLU A 69 9.66 -23.80 14.01
C GLU A 69 9.29 -24.58 15.29
N GLU A 70 8.05 -24.47 15.77
CA GLU A 70 7.54 -25.28 16.89
C GLU A 70 7.38 -26.76 16.50
N ASP A 71 6.88 -27.06 15.30
CA ASP A 71 6.73 -28.45 14.78
C ASP A 71 8.10 -29.13 14.48
N LEU A 72 9.17 -28.34 14.25
CA LEU A 72 10.54 -28.84 14.02
C LEU A 72 11.36 -28.98 15.32
N ALA A 73 10.91 -28.37 16.41
CA ALA A 73 11.59 -28.37 17.71
C ALA A 73 10.93 -29.33 18.74
N GLY A 74 9.83 -29.98 18.37
CA GLY A 74 9.09 -30.96 19.20
C GLY A 74 9.38 -32.41 18.84
#